data_AF-S7QBW7-F1
#
_entry.id   AF-S7QBW7-F1
#
_cell.length_a   1.000
_cell.length_b   1.000
_cell.length_c   1.000
_cell.angle_alpha   90.00
_cell.angle_beta   90.00
_cell.angle_gamma   90.00
#
_symmetry.space_group_name_H-M   'P 1'
#
loop_
_entity.id
_entity.type
_entity.pdbx_description
1 polymer ?
#
loop_
_entity_poly.entity_id
_entity_poly.type
_entity_poly.pdbx_seq_one_letter_code
_entity_poly.pdbx_strand_id
1 'polypeptide(L)'
;MPKLQGFEFWSRTLGGARHVVAPMVDQSELAWRLLSRRHGAQLCYTPMLHAQVFVRDANYRKENLYGEVCPEDRPLIVQFCANDPEVFVQAALLAQDYCDAIDLNLGCPQMIAKRGHYGAFLQEEWDLLQRMIQRAHEQLSVPVTCKIRVFPEIDKTVRYAQMLEKAGCQGNLHNPALFEGRSPAVWELAEEYLDLVRQHPCPLSCVRAHLFKLWHHTLQVHQQLREELAKAKTLEGVAAEDMSRQEGEEPSGGLPFFHWICQPYFRPGPKEGSKENTGARSKRALEEEEGGADVLSKNKQKKQLRNPHKTFDPSLKPKYAKCDQCGNPKGNRCVFNLCRGCCKKRAFKETADCPGEALAT
;
A
#
# COMPACT_ATOMS: atom_id res chain seq x y z
N MET A 1 15.52 6.81 -29.74
CA MET A 1 14.76 8.05 -29.45
C MET A 1 15.23 8.60 -28.12
N PRO A 2 15.19 9.92 -27.88
CA PRO A 2 15.50 10.47 -26.55
C PRO A 2 14.54 9.94 -25.49
N LYS A 3 15.07 9.71 -24.28
CA LYS A 3 14.32 9.30 -23.09
C LYS A 3 13.30 10.39 -22.75
N LEU A 4 12.01 10.09 -22.88
CA LEU A 4 10.93 11.05 -22.55
C LEU A 4 10.99 11.42 -21.07
N GLN A 5 10.60 12.66 -20.76
CA GLN A 5 10.68 13.20 -19.41
C GLN A 5 9.38 13.84 -18.95
N GLY A 6 9.19 13.89 -17.62
CA GLY A 6 8.12 14.65 -16.97
C GLY A 6 6.74 14.35 -17.53
N PHE A 7 6.05 15.40 -17.98
CA PHE A 7 4.68 15.28 -18.50
C PHE A 7 4.60 14.50 -19.82
N GLU A 8 5.63 14.56 -20.67
CA GLU A 8 5.63 13.79 -21.93
C GLU A 8 5.78 12.29 -21.67
N PHE A 9 6.61 11.91 -20.70
CA PHE A 9 6.68 10.52 -20.23
C PHE A 9 5.32 10.05 -19.69
N TRP A 10 4.69 10.86 -18.83
CA TRP A 10 3.38 10.55 -18.26
C TRP A 10 2.29 10.37 -19.33
N SER A 11 2.16 11.34 -20.24
CA SER A 11 1.08 11.37 -21.22
C SER A 11 1.29 10.37 -22.36
N ARG A 12 2.52 10.24 -22.87
CA ARG A 12 2.81 9.42 -24.06
C ARG A 12 3.21 7.99 -23.73
N THR A 13 4.07 7.78 -22.74
CA THR A 13 4.54 6.44 -22.37
C THR A 13 3.57 5.76 -21.41
N LEU A 14 3.16 6.45 -20.35
CA LEU A 14 2.24 5.89 -19.34
C LEU A 14 0.76 6.09 -19.69
N GLY A 15 0.47 6.72 -20.83
CA GLY A 15 -0.90 6.89 -21.34
C GLY A 15 -1.82 7.73 -20.46
N GLY A 16 -1.25 8.61 -19.61
CA GLY A 16 -2.04 9.40 -18.66
C GLY A 16 -2.83 8.56 -17.66
N ALA A 17 -2.31 7.37 -17.30
CA ALA A 17 -3.01 6.36 -16.50
C ALA A 17 -3.58 6.90 -15.18
N ARG A 18 -4.89 6.77 -14.97
CA ARG A 18 -5.57 7.14 -13.71
C ARG A 18 -5.76 5.95 -12.77
N HIS A 19 -5.89 4.75 -13.34
CA HIS A 19 -6.04 3.51 -12.58
C HIS A 19 -4.73 2.72 -12.58
N VAL A 20 -4.02 2.78 -11.45
CA VAL A 20 -2.69 2.20 -11.28
C VAL A 20 -2.72 1.05 -10.29
N VAL A 21 -2.23 -0.13 -10.67
CA VAL A 21 -2.05 -1.27 -9.76
C VAL A 21 -0.73 -1.08 -9.01
N ALA A 22 -0.82 -0.97 -7.69
CA ALA A 22 0.35 -0.80 -6.83
C ALA A 22 1.25 -2.05 -6.80
N PRO A 23 2.56 -1.87 -6.53
CA PRO A 23 3.48 -2.99 -6.34
C PRO A 23 3.16 -3.73 -5.04
N MET A 24 2.95 -5.03 -5.13
CA MET A 24 2.59 -5.89 -4.00
C MET A 24 3.31 -7.24 -4.11
N VAL A 25 4.15 -7.55 -3.12
CA VAL A 25 4.85 -8.83 -3.03
C VAL A 25 3.82 -9.97 -2.92
N ASP A 26 3.99 -11.03 -3.72
CA ASP A 26 3.11 -12.20 -3.83
C ASP A 26 1.67 -11.90 -4.28
N GLN A 27 1.43 -10.75 -4.91
CA GLN A 27 0.08 -10.27 -5.29
C GLN A 27 0.04 -9.45 -6.58
N SER A 28 1.17 -9.21 -7.25
CA SER A 28 1.22 -8.36 -8.44
C SER A 28 1.99 -9.00 -9.58
N GLU A 29 1.99 -10.33 -9.65
CA GLU A 29 2.55 -11.14 -10.73
C GLU A 29 1.71 -10.99 -12.02
N LEU A 30 2.21 -11.49 -13.16
CA LEU A 30 1.59 -11.31 -14.49
C LEU A 30 0.10 -11.57 -14.48
N ALA A 31 -0.29 -12.73 -13.95
CA ALA A 31 -1.66 -13.21 -14.00
C ALA A 31 -2.60 -12.21 -13.31
N TRP A 32 -2.16 -11.63 -12.19
CA TRP A 32 -2.91 -10.61 -11.49
C TRP A 32 -2.94 -9.28 -12.25
N ARG A 33 -1.82 -8.85 -12.82
CA ARG A 33 -1.75 -7.59 -13.60
C ARG A 33 -2.63 -7.68 -14.85
N LEU A 34 -2.57 -8.78 -15.60
CA LEU A 34 -3.43 -9.03 -16.76
C LEU A 34 -4.91 -9.10 -16.37
N LEU A 35 -5.25 -9.76 -15.25
CA LEU A 35 -6.61 -9.74 -14.73
C LEU A 35 -7.06 -8.32 -14.39
N SER A 36 -6.22 -7.55 -13.70
CA SER A 36 -6.51 -6.15 -13.34
C SER A 36 -6.70 -5.26 -14.58
N ARG A 37 -5.92 -5.50 -15.65
CA ARG A 37 -6.08 -4.80 -16.94
C ARG A 37 -7.42 -5.09 -17.59
N ARG A 38 -7.88 -6.34 -17.56
CA ARG A 38 -9.24 -6.72 -18.02
C ARG A 38 -10.36 -6.01 -17.23
N HIS A 39 -10.04 -5.50 -16.04
CA HIS A 39 -10.93 -4.73 -15.18
C HIS A 39 -10.61 -3.23 -15.14
N GLY A 40 -9.85 -2.71 -16.12
CA GLY A 40 -9.65 -1.27 -16.32
C GLY A 40 -8.40 -0.68 -15.66
N ALA A 41 -7.46 -1.50 -15.18
CA ALA A 41 -6.13 -1.01 -14.84
C ALA A 41 -5.38 -0.53 -16.10
N GLN A 42 -4.80 0.66 -16.01
CA GLN A 42 -4.11 1.32 -17.13
C GLN A 42 -2.59 1.22 -17.00
N LEU A 43 -2.09 1.22 -15.76
CA LEU A 43 -0.68 1.08 -15.43
C LEU A 43 -0.53 0.05 -14.32
N CYS A 44 0.48 -0.81 -14.41
CA CYS A 44 0.75 -1.79 -13.37
C CYS A 44 2.21 -1.70 -12.93
N TYR A 45 2.46 -2.11 -11.69
CA TYR A 45 3.80 -2.35 -11.17
C TYR A 45 4.01 -3.85 -10.96
N THR A 46 5.25 -4.31 -11.10
CA THR A 46 5.66 -5.65 -10.64
C THR A 46 5.61 -5.75 -9.11
N PRO A 47 5.78 -6.97 -8.55
CA PRO A 47 6.19 -7.10 -7.16
C PRO A 47 7.50 -6.34 -6.92
N MET A 48 7.78 -6.01 -5.66
CA MET A 48 9.06 -5.44 -5.28
C MET A 48 10.14 -6.52 -5.42
N LEU A 49 11.02 -6.37 -6.42
CA LEU A 49 12.10 -7.32 -6.72
C LEU A 49 13.38 -6.94 -5.97
N HIS A 50 14.12 -7.92 -5.46
CA HIS A 50 15.37 -7.65 -4.77
C HIS A 50 16.53 -7.52 -5.75
N ALA A 51 17.12 -6.32 -5.92
CA ALA A 51 18.12 -6.05 -6.95
C ALA A 51 19.34 -6.99 -6.90
N GLN A 52 19.93 -7.20 -5.71
CA GLN A 52 21.07 -8.12 -5.55
C GLN A 52 20.76 -9.57 -5.98
N VAL A 53 19.57 -10.07 -5.64
CA VAL A 53 19.14 -11.42 -6.01
C VAL A 53 18.86 -11.46 -7.51
N PHE A 54 18.22 -10.42 -8.04
CA PHE A 54 17.95 -10.25 -9.46
C PHE A 54 19.23 -10.29 -10.29
N VAL A 55 20.30 -9.61 -9.89
CA VAL A 55 21.60 -9.66 -10.59
C VAL A 55 22.20 -11.08 -10.54
N ARG A 56 22.25 -11.69 -9.35
CA ARG A 56 22.97 -12.95 -9.13
C ARG A 56 22.26 -14.19 -9.68
N ASP A 57 20.93 -14.22 -9.61
CA ASP A 57 20.15 -15.44 -9.83
C ASP A 57 19.26 -15.31 -11.07
N ALA A 58 19.65 -16.00 -12.13
CA ALA A 58 18.90 -16.04 -13.39
C ALA A 58 17.52 -16.71 -13.26
N ASN A 59 17.37 -17.68 -12.36
CA ASN A 59 16.08 -18.33 -12.13
C ASN A 59 15.13 -17.36 -11.42
N TYR A 60 15.62 -16.64 -10.40
CA TYR A 60 14.83 -15.58 -9.76
C TYR A 60 14.34 -14.55 -10.77
N ARG A 61 15.20 -14.10 -11.69
CA ARG A 61 14.77 -13.18 -12.77
C ARG A 61 13.70 -13.78 -13.64
N LYS A 62 13.92 -15.00 -14.14
CA LYS A 62 13.00 -15.70 -15.06
C LYS A 62 11.62 -15.91 -14.42
N GLU A 63 11.59 -16.26 -13.14
CA GLU A 63 10.35 -16.50 -12.39
C GLU A 63 9.57 -15.20 -12.12
N ASN A 64 10.26 -14.07 -11.92
CA ASN A 64 9.63 -12.83 -11.46
C ASN A 64 9.40 -11.77 -12.56
N LEU A 65 10.19 -11.78 -13.64
CA LEU A 65 10.11 -10.79 -14.74
C LEU A 65 10.06 -11.42 -16.15
N TYR A 66 9.89 -12.76 -16.23
CA TYR A 66 9.76 -13.58 -17.45
C TYR A 66 11.06 -13.79 -18.25
N GLY A 67 10.98 -14.78 -19.16
CA GLY A 67 11.96 -14.95 -20.24
C GLY A 67 11.60 -14.19 -21.52
N GLU A 68 10.34 -13.75 -21.68
CA GLU A 68 9.83 -13.06 -22.86
C GLU A 68 8.93 -11.87 -22.47
N VAL A 69 8.89 -10.84 -23.31
CA VAL A 69 8.08 -9.64 -23.12
C VAL A 69 6.60 -9.95 -23.38
N CYS A 70 5.70 -9.50 -22.49
CA CYS A 70 4.24 -9.57 -22.69
C CYS A 70 3.68 -8.19 -23.07
N PRO A 71 3.33 -7.94 -24.35
CA PRO A 71 2.84 -6.64 -24.80
C PRO A 71 1.56 -6.18 -24.10
N GLU A 72 0.67 -7.11 -23.73
CA GLU A 72 -0.59 -6.83 -23.05
C GLU A 72 -0.40 -6.31 -21.63
N ASP A 73 0.79 -6.50 -21.05
CA ASP A 73 1.11 -6.02 -19.71
C ASP A 73 1.70 -4.61 -19.68
N ARG A 74 1.79 -3.93 -20.83
CA ARG A 74 2.27 -2.55 -20.92
C ARG A 74 1.13 -1.50 -20.84
N PRO A 75 1.38 -0.29 -20.29
CA PRO A 75 2.64 0.15 -19.69
C PRO A 75 2.93 -0.49 -18.33
N LEU A 76 4.16 -0.95 -18.10
CA LEU A 76 4.62 -1.65 -16.90
C LEU A 76 5.77 -0.90 -16.23
N ILE A 77 5.75 -0.83 -14.91
CA ILE A 77 6.87 -0.33 -14.10
C ILE A 77 7.46 -1.45 -13.26
N VAL A 78 8.76 -1.68 -13.39
CA VAL A 78 9.48 -2.70 -12.61
C VAL A 78 10.04 -2.07 -11.35
N GLN A 79 9.57 -2.52 -10.19
CA GLN A 79 10.02 -1.98 -8.91
C GLN A 79 11.12 -2.86 -8.30
N PHE A 80 12.23 -2.22 -7.91
CA PHE A 80 13.29 -2.84 -7.15
C PHE A 80 13.36 -2.33 -5.71
N CYS A 81 13.88 -3.17 -4.81
CA CYS A 81 14.57 -2.72 -3.61
C CYS A 81 16.08 -2.91 -3.78
N ALA A 82 16.83 -1.88 -3.41
CA ALA A 82 18.28 -1.81 -3.51
C ALA A 82 18.81 -0.82 -2.48
N ASN A 83 20.11 -0.88 -2.22
CA ASN A 83 20.85 0.03 -1.34
C ASN A 83 22.29 0.28 -1.80
N ASP A 84 22.61 -0.15 -3.03
CA ASP A 84 23.88 0.07 -3.67
C ASP A 84 23.63 0.58 -5.11
N PRO A 85 24.25 1.70 -5.52
CA PRO A 85 24.06 2.27 -6.85
C PRO A 85 24.43 1.34 -7.99
N GLU A 86 25.53 0.59 -7.90
CA GLU A 86 25.96 -0.28 -9.00
C GLU A 86 25.03 -1.48 -9.15
N VAL A 87 24.63 -2.10 -8.03
CA VAL A 87 23.71 -3.23 -8.03
C VAL A 87 22.33 -2.80 -8.54
N PHE A 88 21.85 -1.61 -8.16
CA PHE A 88 20.58 -1.10 -8.65
C PHE A 88 20.61 -0.91 -10.17
N VAL A 89 21.67 -0.29 -10.70
CA VAL A 89 21.82 -0.07 -12.13
C VAL A 89 21.97 -1.39 -12.90
N GLN A 90 22.76 -2.34 -12.40
CA GLN A 90 22.89 -3.66 -13.02
C GLN A 90 21.55 -4.39 -13.09
N ALA A 91 20.76 -4.37 -12.01
CA ALA A 91 19.42 -4.97 -12.00
C ALA A 91 18.48 -4.27 -12.99
N ALA A 92 18.54 -2.95 -13.04
CA ALA A 92 17.72 -2.14 -13.93
C ALA A 92 18.06 -2.34 -15.42
N LEU A 93 19.36 -2.46 -15.76
CA LEU A 93 19.82 -2.75 -17.13
C LEU A 93 19.30 -4.12 -17.61
N LEU A 94 19.24 -5.11 -16.72
CA LEU A 94 18.67 -6.44 -17.03
C LEU A 94 17.13 -6.42 -17.19
N ALA A 95 16.45 -5.38 -16.72
CA ALA A 95 15.00 -5.28 -16.69
C ALA A 95 14.42 -4.27 -17.70
N GLN A 96 15.20 -3.30 -18.18
CA GLN A 96 14.70 -2.15 -18.93
C GLN A 96 13.93 -2.52 -20.21
N ASP A 97 14.30 -3.60 -20.89
CA ASP A 97 13.66 -4.02 -22.14
C ASP A 97 12.27 -4.63 -21.92
N TYR A 98 11.96 -5.03 -20.69
CA TYR A 98 10.72 -5.67 -20.28
C TYR A 98 9.68 -4.70 -19.71
N CYS A 99 10.01 -3.41 -19.61
CA CYS A 99 9.16 -2.43 -18.96
C CYS A 99 9.22 -1.05 -19.63
N ASP A 100 8.49 -0.09 -19.08
CA ASP A 100 8.38 1.28 -19.58
C ASP A 100 9.02 2.29 -18.61
N ALA A 101 9.26 1.88 -17.36
CA ALA A 101 10.12 2.56 -16.40
C ALA A 101 10.60 1.61 -15.29
N ILE A 102 11.66 2.04 -14.60
CA ILE A 102 12.22 1.39 -13.42
C ILE A 102 11.84 2.21 -12.17
N ASP A 103 11.36 1.56 -11.12
CA ASP A 103 11.03 2.21 -9.85
C ASP A 103 11.93 1.73 -8.71
N LEU A 104 12.36 2.67 -7.85
CA LEU A 104 13.00 2.34 -6.59
C LEU A 104 12.00 2.43 -5.43
N ASN A 105 11.85 1.33 -4.69
CA ASN A 105 11.05 1.30 -3.48
C ASN A 105 11.78 2.00 -2.33
N LEU A 106 11.25 3.15 -1.89
CA LEU A 106 11.73 3.93 -0.76
C LEU A 106 10.66 4.03 0.34
N GLY A 107 9.75 3.05 0.38
CA GLY A 107 8.54 3.13 1.21
C GLY A 107 8.20 1.85 1.98
N CYS A 108 8.87 0.73 1.75
CA CYS A 108 8.58 -0.51 2.49
C CYS A 108 9.02 -0.39 3.97
N PRO A 109 8.10 -0.48 4.95
CA PRO A 109 8.45 -0.36 6.38
C PRO A 109 8.61 -1.73 7.05
N GLN A 110 8.56 -2.83 6.29
CA GLN A 110 8.57 -4.17 6.86
C GLN A 110 9.94 -4.50 7.46
N MET A 111 9.95 -5.38 8.46
CA MET A 111 11.19 -5.78 9.14
C MET A 111 12.24 -6.42 8.22
N ILE A 112 11.80 -7.03 7.11
CA ILE A 112 12.74 -7.57 6.11
C ILE A 112 13.51 -6.44 5.40
N ALA A 113 12.85 -5.32 5.11
CA ALA A 113 13.48 -4.12 4.57
C ALA A 113 14.43 -3.46 5.58
N LYS A 114 14.09 -3.51 6.88
CA LYS A 114 15.01 -3.06 7.94
C LYS A 114 16.28 -3.88 7.97
N ARG A 115 16.16 -5.21 7.91
CA ARG A 115 17.29 -6.14 7.97
C ARG A 115 18.17 -6.05 6.72
N GLY A 116 17.56 -5.91 5.55
CA GLY A 116 18.27 -5.76 4.29
C GLY A 116 18.72 -4.33 3.97
N HIS A 117 18.41 -3.37 4.86
CA HIS A 117 18.76 -1.96 4.71
C HIS A 117 18.28 -1.37 3.36
N TYR A 118 16.97 -1.45 3.10
CA TYR A 118 16.33 -0.88 1.90
C TYR A 118 14.94 -0.33 2.23
N GLY A 119 14.21 0.22 1.25
CA GLY A 119 12.85 0.70 1.47
C GLY A 119 12.81 1.98 2.30
N ALA A 120 11.88 2.07 3.26
CA ALA A 120 11.75 3.24 4.11
C ALA A 120 12.97 3.50 5.02
N PHE A 121 13.87 2.51 5.16
CA PHE A 121 15.05 2.63 6.01
C PHE A 121 16.21 3.39 5.36
N LEU A 122 16.12 3.66 4.05
CA LEU A 122 17.06 4.54 3.33
C LEU A 122 16.60 6.00 3.31
N GLN A 123 15.42 6.32 3.84
CA GLN A 123 14.76 7.61 3.65
C GLN A 123 15.58 8.79 4.22
N GLU A 124 16.44 8.54 5.20
CA GLU A 124 17.36 9.53 5.79
C GLU A 124 18.73 9.62 5.07
N GLU A 125 19.04 8.72 4.13
CA GLU A 125 20.34 8.63 3.46
C GLU A 125 20.33 9.34 2.10
N TRP A 126 20.14 10.65 2.11
CA TRP A 126 19.86 11.43 0.89
C TRP A 126 21.01 11.35 -0.13
N ASP A 127 22.27 11.35 0.32
CA ASP A 127 23.43 11.23 -0.57
C ASP A 127 23.50 9.88 -1.28
N LEU A 128 23.08 8.80 -0.60
CA LEU A 128 23.00 7.47 -1.22
C LEU A 128 21.88 7.42 -2.26
N LEU A 129 20.70 7.93 -1.89
CA LEU A 129 19.54 7.99 -2.77
C LEU A 129 19.82 8.82 -4.03
N GLN A 130 20.42 9.99 -3.88
CA GLN A 130 20.81 10.85 -5.00
C GLN A 130 21.74 10.08 -5.95
N ARG A 131 22.78 9.42 -5.44
CA ARG A 131 23.70 8.63 -6.26
C ARG A 131 23.01 7.48 -6.99
N MET A 132 22.13 6.74 -6.32
CA MET A 132 21.39 5.63 -6.93
C MET A 132 20.48 6.12 -8.07
N ILE A 133 19.70 7.17 -7.84
CA ILE A 133 18.75 7.70 -8.83
C ILE A 133 19.49 8.36 -9.99
N GLN A 134 20.50 9.19 -9.71
CA GLN A 134 21.29 9.86 -10.74
C GLN A 134 21.96 8.85 -11.67
N ARG A 135 22.62 7.84 -11.11
CA ARG A 135 23.35 6.86 -11.92
C ARG A 135 22.39 5.98 -12.75
N ALA A 136 21.25 5.61 -12.19
CA ALA A 136 20.20 4.91 -12.94
C ALA A 136 19.60 5.80 -14.03
N HIS A 137 19.36 7.08 -13.74
CA HIS A 137 18.83 8.03 -14.72
C HIS A 137 19.77 8.19 -15.92
N GLU A 138 21.09 8.31 -15.68
CA GLU A 138 22.13 8.49 -16.69
C GLU A 138 22.35 7.23 -17.55
N GLN A 139 22.26 6.03 -16.97
CA GLN A 139 22.59 4.78 -17.69
C GLN A 139 21.40 4.09 -18.35
N LEU A 140 20.17 4.30 -17.87
CA LEU A 140 18.99 3.61 -18.39
C LEU A 140 18.33 4.37 -19.53
N SER A 141 17.90 3.62 -20.54
CA SER A 141 17.12 4.15 -21.65
C SER A 141 15.67 4.49 -21.28
N VAL A 142 15.14 3.86 -20.22
CA VAL A 142 13.80 4.09 -19.67
C VAL A 142 13.83 5.02 -18.44
N PRO A 143 12.77 5.80 -18.17
CA PRO A 143 12.66 6.65 -16.98
C PRO A 143 12.78 5.90 -15.65
N VAL A 144 13.25 6.64 -14.63
CA VAL A 144 13.36 6.15 -13.25
C VAL A 144 12.33 6.85 -12.40
N THR A 145 11.57 6.11 -11.60
CA THR A 145 10.58 6.63 -10.66
C THR A 145 10.94 6.21 -9.23
N CYS A 146 10.31 6.82 -8.23
CA CYS A 146 10.47 6.44 -6.83
C CYS A 146 9.13 6.36 -6.13
N LYS A 147 8.91 5.27 -5.40
CA LYS A 147 7.76 5.15 -4.50
C LYS A 147 8.17 5.44 -3.06
N ILE A 148 7.84 6.64 -2.57
CA ILE A 148 8.25 7.13 -1.25
C ILE A 148 7.16 7.03 -0.18
N ARG A 149 7.56 7.25 1.07
CA ARG A 149 6.68 7.73 2.15
C ARG A 149 7.01 9.20 2.45
N VAL A 150 6.10 9.88 3.12
CA VAL A 150 6.30 11.24 3.62
C VAL A 150 7.03 11.23 4.96
N PHE A 151 7.75 12.30 5.28
CA PHE A 151 8.23 12.61 6.62
C PHE A 151 7.11 13.22 7.48
N PRO A 152 7.27 13.26 8.82
CA PRO A 152 6.38 14.04 9.68
C PRO A 152 6.35 15.52 9.28
N GLU A 153 7.51 16.10 8.94
CA GLU A 153 7.61 17.46 8.44
C GLU A 153 7.44 17.51 6.92
N ILE A 154 6.49 18.32 6.48
CA ILE A 154 6.15 18.46 5.06
C ILE A 154 7.31 19.09 4.29
N ASP A 155 7.94 20.13 4.85
CA ASP A 155 9.08 20.79 4.22
C ASP A 155 10.26 19.83 4.02
N LYS A 156 10.43 18.85 4.92
CA LYS A 156 11.43 17.79 4.75
C LYS A 156 11.01 16.85 3.62
N THR A 157 9.73 16.49 3.52
CA THR A 157 9.18 15.70 2.40
C THR A 157 9.34 16.40 1.06
N VAL A 158 9.08 17.71 0.99
CA VAL A 158 9.22 18.51 -0.22
C VAL A 158 10.69 18.57 -0.64
N ARG A 159 11.61 18.90 0.27
CA ARG A 159 13.05 18.89 -0.01
C ARG A 159 13.57 17.52 -0.45
N TYR A 160 13.04 16.46 0.16
CA TYR A 160 13.35 15.08 -0.22
C TYR A 160 12.86 14.74 -1.63
N ALA A 161 11.62 15.09 -1.96
CA ALA A 161 11.08 14.89 -3.30
C ALA A 161 11.84 15.71 -4.35
N GLN A 162 12.18 16.96 -4.05
CA GLN A 162 13.01 17.82 -4.90
C GLN A 162 14.43 17.26 -5.08
N MET A 163 15.01 16.64 -4.06
CA MET A 163 16.31 15.96 -4.19
C MET A 163 16.21 14.78 -5.16
N LEU A 164 15.17 13.94 -5.04
CA LEU A 164 14.95 12.83 -5.95
C LEU A 164 14.67 13.31 -7.39
N GLU A 165 13.86 14.36 -7.55
CA GLU A 165 13.58 15.00 -8.84
C GLU A 165 14.86 15.53 -9.49
N LYS A 166 15.68 16.30 -8.75
CA LYS A 166 16.98 16.81 -9.23
C LYS A 166 17.95 15.68 -9.60
N ALA A 167 17.87 14.54 -8.91
CA ALA A 167 18.63 13.35 -9.24
C ALA A 167 18.12 12.63 -10.51
N GLY A 168 16.97 13.04 -11.08
CA GLY A 168 16.44 12.48 -12.32
C GLY A 168 15.25 11.53 -12.13
N CYS A 169 14.66 11.45 -10.93
CA CYS A 169 13.42 10.73 -10.68
C CYS A 169 12.23 11.43 -11.35
N GLN A 170 11.31 10.65 -11.92
CA GLN A 170 10.11 11.14 -12.60
C GLN A 170 8.84 10.61 -11.92
N GLY A 171 7.91 11.51 -11.57
CA GLY A 171 6.55 11.18 -11.07
C GLY A 171 6.41 11.04 -9.55
N ASN A 172 5.37 11.70 -8.99
CA ASN A 172 4.82 11.45 -7.65
C ASN A 172 3.34 11.92 -7.59
N LEU A 173 2.42 11.12 -7.03
CA LEU A 173 0.96 11.34 -7.09
C LEU A 173 0.32 11.18 -5.71
N HIS A 174 0.11 12.28 -4.99
CA HIS A 174 -0.80 12.31 -3.83
C HIS A 174 -1.53 13.65 -3.62
N ASN A 175 -1.07 14.76 -4.22
CA ASN A 175 -1.73 16.06 -4.10
C ASN A 175 -1.93 16.66 -5.51
N PRO A 176 -3.18 16.78 -6.01
CA PRO A 176 -3.44 17.30 -7.36
C PRO A 176 -2.99 18.75 -7.54
N ALA A 177 -2.94 19.56 -6.47
CA ALA A 177 -2.43 20.93 -6.49
C ALA A 177 -0.95 21.07 -6.10
N LEU A 178 -0.24 19.95 -5.87
CA LEU A 178 1.15 19.96 -5.35
C LEU A 178 2.10 20.81 -6.19
N PHE A 179 1.84 20.91 -7.48
CA PHE A 179 2.70 21.55 -8.46
C PHE A 179 2.22 22.94 -8.89
N GLU A 180 1.10 23.43 -8.34
CA GLU A 180 0.54 24.73 -8.72
C GLU A 180 1.18 25.91 -7.97
N GLY A 181 2.07 25.64 -7.00
CA GLY A 181 2.70 26.69 -6.18
C GLY A 181 1.73 27.42 -5.26
N ARG A 182 0.48 26.93 -5.14
CA ARG A 182 -0.57 27.44 -4.26
C ARG A 182 -1.13 26.33 -3.38
N SER A 183 -1.77 26.73 -2.29
CA SER A 183 -2.48 25.84 -1.38
C SER A 183 -3.98 26.12 -1.49
N PRO A 184 -4.66 25.62 -2.54
CA PRO A 184 -6.04 25.97 -2.80
C PRO A 184 -6.95 25.38 -1.72
N ALA A 185 -8.14 25.94 -1.61
CA ALA A 185 -9.14 25.34 -0.76
C ALA A 185 -9.67 24.02 -1.36
N VAL A 186 -10.06 23.10 -0.48
CA VAL A 186 -10.55 21.78 -0.87
C VAL A 186 -11.85 21.82 -1.69
N TRP A 187 -12.63 22.90 -1.57
CA TRP A 187 -13.81 23.12 -2.40
C TRP A 187 -13.45 23.55 -3.82
N GLU A 188 -12.36 24.28 -4.04
CA GLU A 188 -11.94 24.66 -5.41
C GLU A 188 -11.64 23.41 -6.24
N LEU A 189 -10.84 22.49 -5.69
CA LEU A 189 -10.51 21.24 -6.39
C LEU A 189 -11.71 20.28 -6.47
N ALA A 190 -12.61 20.32 -5.50
CA ALA A 190 -13.84 19.53 -5.54
C ALA A 190 -14.83 20.04 -6.58
N GLU A 191 -14.95 21.36 -6.75
CA GLU A 191 -15.76 21.99 -7.79
C GLU A 191 -15.21 21.67 -9.17
N GLU A 192 -13.90 21.85 -9.38
CA GLU A 192 -13.24 21.45 -10.62
C GLU A 192 -13.45 19.96 -10.90
N TYR A 193 -13.31 19.10 -9.89
CA TYR A 193 -13.59 17.67 -10.01
C TYR A 193 -15.05 17.40 -10.40
N LEU A 194 -16.02 18.09 -9.79
CA LEU A 194 -17.44 17.94 -10.09
C LEU A 194 -17.79 18.45 -11.49
N ASP A 195 -17.15 19.53 -11.97
CA ASP A 195 -17.27 19.99 -13.34
C ASP A 195 -16.76 18.96 -14.35
N LEU A 196 -15.63 18.32 -14.04
CA LEU A 196 -15.12 17.20 -14.83
C LEU A 196 -16.07 16.00 -14.80
N VAL A 197 -16.72 15.70 -13.67
CA VAL A 197 -17.72 14.63 -13.57
C VAL A 197 -18.98 14.95 -14.40
N ARG A 198 -19.41 16.22 -14.46
CA ARG A 198 -20.51 16.65 -15.33
C ARG A 198 -20.18 16.46 -16.81
N GLN A 199 -18.93 16.75 -17.20
CA GLN A 199 -18.43 16.54 -18.57
C GLN A 199 -18.18 15.05 -18.87
N HIS A 200 -17.82 14.27 -17.86
CA HIS A 200 -17.45 12.86 -17.97
C HIS A 200 -18.15 12.02 -16.89
N PRO A 201 -19.41 11.63 -17.12
CA PRO A 201 -20.22 10.92 -16.12
C PRO A 201 -19.56 9.63 -15.65
N CYS A 202 -19.55 9.40 -14.33
CA CYS A 202 -19.04 8.19 -13.70
C CYS A 202 -19.96 7.75 -12.54
N PRO A 203 -19.81 6.50 -12.03
CA PRO A 203 -20.65 6.03 -10.94
C PRO A 203 -20.56 6.94 -9.70
N LEU A 204 -21.70 7.28 -9.09
CA LEU A 204 -21.76 8.16 -7.92
C LEU A 204 -20.95 7.65 -6.73
N SER A 205 -20.75 6.33 -6.63
CA SER A 205 -19.87 5.72 -5.62
C SER A 205 -18.41 6.17 -5.75
N CYS A 206 -17.92 6.36 -6.98
CA CYS A 206 -16.58 6.89 -7.27
C CYS A 206 -16.48 8.37 -6.91
N VAL A 207 -17.47 9.16 -7.32
CA VAL A 207 -17.59 10.60 -7.00
C VAL A 207 -17.53 10.80 -5.48
N ARG A 208 -18.39 10.08 -4.75
CA ARG A 208 -18.45 10.13 -3.29
C ARG A 208 -17.12 9.72 -2.65
N ALA A 209 -16.48 8.65 -3.13
CA ALA A 209 -15.19 8.21 -2.60
C ALA A 209 -14.06 9.23 -2.80
N HIS A 210 -14.06 9.98 -3.90
CA HIS A 210 -13.09 11.04 -4.15
C HIS A 210 -13.35 12.28 -3.29
N LEU A 211 -14.61 12.67 -3.10
CA LEU A 211 -14.94 13.79 -2.21
C LEU A 211 -14.64 13.48 -0.74
N PHE A 212 -14.85 12.23 -0.29
CA PHE A 212 -14.38 11.78 1.04
C PHE A 212 -12.87 11.91 1.24
N LYS A 213 -12.09 11.87 0.15
CA LYS A 213 -10.64 12.04 0.18
C LYS A 213 -10.24 13.50 0.10
N LEU A 214 -10.81 14.26 -0.84
CA LEU A 214 -10.55 15.69 -1.00
C LEU A 214 -10.92 16.48 0.26
N TRP A 215 -12.08 16.16 0.85
CA TRP A 215 -12.57 16.80 2.07
C TRP A 215 -12.18 16.06 3.34
N HIS A 216 -11.22 15.13 3.33
CA HIS A 216 -10.96 14.24 4.46
C HIS A 216 -10.89 14.95 5.82
N HIS A 217 -10.14 16.06 5.90
CA HIS A 217 -9.97 16.85 7.12
C HIS A 217 -11.19 17.71 7.42
N THR A 218 -11.78 18.34 6.40
CA THR A 218 -13.03 19.11 6.53
C THR A 218 -14.17 18.24 7.07
N LEU A 219 -14.29 16.98 6.64
CA LEU A 219 -15.31 16.04 7.11
C LEU A 219 -15.07 15.49 8.53
N GLN A 220 -13.88 15.70 9.10
CA GLN A 220 -13.64 15.38 10.51
C GLN A 220 -14.18 16.49 11.42
N VAL A 221 -14.11 17.73 10.95
CA VAL A 221 -14.65 18.91 11.63
C VAL A 221 -16.17 18.97 11.45
N HIS A 222 -16.65 18.81 10.21
CA HIS A 222 -18.07 18.86 9.87
C HIS A 222 -18.65 17.44 9.75
N GLN A 223 -18.96 16.83 10.89
CA GLN A 223 -19.52 15.46 10.93
C GLN A 223 -20.90 15.36 10.25
N GLN A 224 -21.69 16.44 10.24
CA GLN A 224 -22.98 16.48 9.56
C GLN A 224 -22.81 16.33 8.03
N LEU A 225 -21.96 17.16 7.42
CA LEU A 225 -21.59 17.09 6.00
C LEU A 225 -21.04 15.70 5.63
N ARG A 226 -20.31 15.04 6.54
CA ARG A 226 -19.84 13.66 6.36
C ARG A 226 -20.99 12.66 6.22
N GLU A 227 -22.03 12.80 7.04
CA GLU A 227 -23.21 11.95 6.97
C GLU A 227 -24.07 12.23 5.73
N GLU A 228 -24.21 13.50 5.37
CA GLU A 228 -24.98 13.95 4.21
C GLU A 228 -24.32 13.45 2.91
N LEU A 229 -23.01 13.65 2.76
CA LEU A 229 -22.22 13.07 1.67
C LEU A 229 -22.33 11.53 1.62
N ALA A 230 -22.39 10.87 2.78
CA ALA A 230 -22.58 9.42 2.84
C ALA A 230 -23.97 8.97 2.35
N LYS A 231 -25.01 9.77 2.57
CA LYS A 231 -26.41 9.46 2.23
C LYS A 231 -26.80 9.93 0.82
N ALA A 232 -26.01 10.81 0.20
CA ALA A 232 -26.29 11.37 -1.12
C ALA A 232 -26.48 10.30 -2.21
N LYS A 233 -27.54 10.46 -3.01
CA LYS A 233 -27.97 9.53 -4.08
C LYS A 233 -27.95 10.12 -5.48
N THR A 234 -27.70 11.42 -5.60
CA THR A 234 -27.62 12.15 -6.87
C THR A 234 -26.37 13.02 -6.89
N LEU A 235 -25.93 13.45 -8.08
CA LEU A 235 -24.78 14.34 -8.22
C LEU A 235 -25.08 15.72 -7.60
N GLU A 236 -26.32 16.17 -7.72
CA GLU A 236 -26.82 17.41 -7.12
C GLU A 236 -26.81 17.33 -5.60
N GLY A 237 -27.22 16.19 -5.02
CA GLY A 237 -27.17 15.95 -3.58
C GLY A 237 -25.75 15.82 -3.02
N VAL A 238 -24.75 15.68 -3.88
CA VAL A 238 -23.32 15.71 -3.52
C VAL A 238 -22.73 17.12 -3.68
N ALA A 239 -23.34 17.98 -4.50
CA ALA A 239 -22.89 19.35 -4.79
C ALA A 239 -23.58 20.43 -3.94
N ALA A 240 -24.68 20.12 -3.25
CA ALA A 240 -25.61 21.09 -2.66
C ALA A 240 -25.19 21.72 -1.31
N GLU A 241 -23.94 21.64 -0.87
CA GLU A 241 -23.55 22.19 0.44
C GLU A 241 -22.66 23.43 0.36
N ASP A 242 -23.35 24.56 0.20
CA ASP A 242 -22.84 25.93 0.39
C ASP A 242 -22.26 26.15 1.81
N MET A 243 -22.53 25.25 2.76
CA MET A 243 -22.11 25.39 4.17
C MET A 243 -20.64 25.06 4.45
N SER A 244 -19.93 24.41 3.51
CA SER A 244 -18.50 24.10 3.68
C SER A 244 -17.57 25.28 3.39
N ARG A 245 -18.11 26.39 2.87
CA ARG A 245 -17.38 27.62 2.51
C ARG A 245 -17.16 28.54 3.71
N GLN A 246 -16.85 27.97 4.87
CA GLN A 246 -16.49 28.75 6.05
C GLN A 246 -14.98 28.64 6.26
N GLU A 247 -14.27 29.73 5.97
CA GLU A 247 -12.99 29.98 6.63
C GLU A 247 -13.29 30.08 8.14
N GLY A 248 -12.78 29.13 8.92
CA GLY A 248 -13.21 28.85 10.29
C GLY A 248 -12.05 28.76 11.30
N GLU A 249 -12.23 28.00 12.38
CA GLU A 249 -11.33 28.01 13.55
C GLU A 249 -9.90 27.48 13.28
N GLU A 250 -8.96 27.91 14.14
CA GLU A 250 -7.55 27.48 14.13
C GLU A 250 -7.40 25.94 14.10
N PRO A 251 -6.31 25.42 13.50
CA PRO A 251 -6.09 23.99 13.40
C PRO A 251 -6.14 23.29 14.77
N SER A 252 -7.16 22.45 14.98
CA SER A 252 -7.30 21.62 16.18
C SER A 252 -7.00 20.15 15.87
N GLY A 253 -6.72 19.34 16.90
CA GLY A 253 -6.50 17.89 16.73
C GLY A 253 -5.19 17.49 16.02
N GLY A 254 -4.19 18.38 15.96
CA GLY A 254 -2.87 18.09 15.39
C GLY A 254 -2.76 18.26 13.87
N LEU A 255 -3.68 19.01 13.26
CA LEU A 255 -3.59 19.38 11.85
C LEU A 255 -2.57 20.52 11.66
N PRO A 256 -1.61 20.42 10.72
CA PRO A 256 -0.64 21.49 10.47
C PRO A 256 -1.22 22.67 9.66
N PHE A 257 -2.37 22.47 9.01
CA PHE A 257 -3.08 23.50 8.25
C PHE A 257 -4.57 23.49 8.56
N PHE A 258 -5.22 24.61 8.22
CA PHE A 258 -6.67 24.70 8.25
C PHE A 258 -7.33 23.54 7.50
N HIS A 259 -8.42 23.00 8.04
CA HIS A 259 -9.05 21.80 7.52
C HIS A 259 -9.56 21.95 6.08
N TRP A 260 -9.81 23.19 5.65
CA TRP A 260 -10.26 23.54 4.30
C TRP A 260 -9.14 23.74 3.29
N ILE A 261 -7.87 23.70 3.67
CA ILE A 261 -6.75 23.76 2.73
C ILE A 261 -6.45 22.36 2.19
N CYS A 262 -6.26 22.25 0.88
CA CYS A 262 -5.76 21.03 0.25
C CYS A 262 -4.43 20.63 0.88
N GLN A 263 -4.46 19.54 1.63
CA GLN A 263 -3.31 19.07 2.39
C GLN A 263 -3.02 17.59 2.09
N PRO A 264 -1.75 17.17 2.14
CA PRO A 264 -1.39 15.76 2.04
C PRO A 264 -2.07 14.94 3.15
N TYR A 265 -2.30 13.64 2.90
CA TYR A 265 -2.79 12.76 3.96
C TYR A 265 -1.67 12.43 4.94
N PHE A 266 -1.76 12.96 6.17
CA PHE A 266 -0.87 12.61 7.27
C PHE A 266 -1.40 11.38 8.01
N ARG A 267 -0.62 10.30 8.04
CA ARG A 267 -0.94 9.17 8.91
C ARG A 267 -0.68 9.61 10.35
N PRO A 268 -1.68 9.63 11.25
CA PRO A 268 -1.42 9.94 12.64
C PRO A 268 -0.38 8.97 13.21
N GLY A 269 0.53 9.50 14.02
CA GLY A 269 1.53 8.70 14.71
C GLY A 269 0.89 7.59 15.54
N PRO A 270 1.65 6.54 15.92
CA PRO A 270 1.20 5.64 16.97
C PRO A 270 0.84 6.51 18.19
N LYS A 271 -0.35 6.35 18.77
CA LYS A 271 -0.70 7.06 20.01
C LYS A 271 0.37 6.72 21.05
N GLU A 272 1.19 7.70 21.43
CA GLU A 272 2.04 7.58 22.61
C GLU A 272 1.15 7.45 23.84
N GLY A 273 1.60 6.62 24.78
CA GLY A 273 0.74 5.90 25.71
C GLY A 273 -0.23 6.78 26.49
N SER A 274 -1.53 6.59 26.27
CA SER A 274 -2.50 6.76 27.34
C SER A 274 -2.24 5.65 28.37
N LYS A 275 -1.64 6.04 29.49
CA LYS A 275 -1.52 5.23 30.69
C LYS A 275 -2.88 4.66 31.10
N GLU A 276 -2.81 3.47 31.70
CA GLU A 276 -3.80 2.84 32.55
C GLU A 276 -5.15 2.50 31.89
N ASN A 277 -5.17 1.29 31.31
CA ASN A 277 -6.31 0.43 31.56
C ASN A 277 -5.78 -0.84 32.24
N THR A 278 -5.74 -0.82 33.57
CA THR A 278 -5.51 -1.97 34.47
C THR A 278 -6.69 -2.96 34.45
N GLY A 279 -7.30 -3.15 33.28
CA GLY A 279 -8.16 -4.29 33.01
C GLY A 279 -7.31 -5.36 32.36
N ALA A 280 -6.99 -6.42 33.10
CA ALA A 280 -6.37 -7.62 32.56
C ALA A 280 -7.11 -8.03 31.27
N ARG A 281 -6.47 -7.81 30.11
CA ARG A 281 -6.91 -8.45 28.86
C ARG A 281 -6.57 -9.93 29.00
N SER A 282 -7.47 -10.66 29.67
CA SER A 282 -7.58 -12.09 29.51
C SER A 282 -7.68 -12.34 28.01
N LYS A 283 -6.63 -12.94 27.43
CA LYS A 283 -6.76 -13.61 26.14
C LYS A 283 -7.87 -14.62 26.36
N ARG A 284 -9.03 -14.41 25.72
CA ARG A 284 -10.15 -15.35 25.78
C ARG A 284 -9.61 -16.77 25.62
N ALA A 285 -9.53 -17.49 26.74
CA ALA A 285 -9.56 -18.92 26.70
C ALA A 285 -10.90 -19.27 26.03
N LEU A 286 -10.88 -20.23 25.13
CA LEU A 286 -12.10 -20.86 24.67
C LEU A 286 -12.67 -21.62 25.87
N GLU A 287 -13.49 -20.93 26.66
CA GLU A 287 -14.38 -21.59 27.61
C GLU A 287 -15.55 -22.16 26.81
N GLU A 288 -15.79 -23.45 27.03
CA GLU A 288 -16.93 -24.17 26.48
C GLU A 288 -18.17 -23.74 27.26
N GLU A 289 -18.88 -22.72 26.77
CA GLU A 289 -20.27 -22.51 27.17
C GLU A 289 -21.15 -23.54 26.45
N GLU A 290 -21.60 -24.54 27.20
CA GLU A 290 -22.74 -25.38 26.85
C GLU A 290 -24.02 -24.52 26.89
N GLY A 291 -24.64 -24.30 25.73
CA GLY A 291 -25.92 -23.59 25.67
C GLY A 291 -26.57 -23.55 24.28
N GLY A 292 -27.64 -24.33 24.12
CA GLY A 292 -28.79 -24.04 23.24
C GLY A 292 -28.64 -24.28 21.74
N ALA A 293 -29.14 -25.44 21.28
CA ALA A 293 -29.46 -25.67 19.88
C ALA A 293 -30.64 -24.79 19.43
N ASP A 294 -30.54 -24.20 18.23
CA ASP A 294 -31.39 -24.57 17.08
C ASP A 294 -31.60 -23.45 16.02
N VAL A 295 -30.76 -22.41 15.98
CA VAL A 295 -30.79 -21.45 14.86
C VAL A 295 -29.39 -21.09 14.38
N LEU A 296 -29.07 -21.43 13.12
CA LEU A 296 -27.86 -20.95 12.45
C LEU A 296 -27.96 -19.44 12.24
N SER A 297 -26.94 -18.68 12.68
CA SER A 297 -26.89 -17.24 12.44
C SER A 297 -26.87 -16.92 10.94
N LYS A 298 -27.32 -15.72 10.55
CA LYS A 298 -27.35 -15.23 9.15
C LYS A 298 -26.00 -15.40 8.43
N ASN A 299 -24.88 -15.32 9.15
CA ASN A 299 -23.54 -15.54 8.61
C ASN A 299 -23.20 -17.03 8.39
N LYS A 300 -23.69 -17.93 9.24
CA LYS A 300 -23.54 -19.39 9.04
C LYS A 300 -24.39 -19.85 7.84
N GLN A 301 -25.61 -19.33 7.70
CA GLN A 301 -26.48 -19.58 6.53
C GLN A 301 -25.82 -19.14 5.21
N LYS A 302 -25.26 -17.93 5.14
CA LYS A 302 -24.51 -17.45 3.96
C LYS A 302 -23.30 -18.32 3.60
N LYS A 303 -22.64 -18.90 4.61
CA LYS A 303 -21.49 -19.79 4.40
C LYS A 303 -21.91 -21.19 3.92
N GLN A 304 -23.08 -21.66 4.33
CA GLN A 304 -23.66 -22.93 3.85
C GLN A 304 -24.19 -22.81 2.42
N LEU A 305 -24.77 -21.67 2.05
CA LEU A 305 -25.15 -21.37 0.66
C LEU A 305 -23.95 -21.41 -0.30
N ARG A 306 -22.76 -21.01 0.16
CA ARG A 306 -21.52 -21.03 -0.63
C ARG A 306 -20.84 -22.41 -0.64
N ASN A 307 -21.14 -23.26 0.34
CA ASN A 307 -20.60 -24.61 0.44
C ASN A 307 -21.65 -25.50 1.12
N PRO A 308 -22.48 -26.22 0.35
CA PRO A 308 -23.56 -27.05 0.88
C PRO A 308 -23.08 -28.15 1.85
N HIS A 309 -21.82 -28.58 1.73
CA HIS A 309 -21.20 -29.58 2.61
C HIS A 309 -20.61 -28.99 3.90
N LYS A 310 -20.73 -27.67 4.12
CA LYS A 310 -20.22 -26.98 5.32
C LYS A 310 -21.11 -27.30 6.53
N THR A 311 -20.67 -28.21 7.39
CA THR A 311 -21.32 -28.46 8.69
C THR A 311 -20.89 -27.44 9.75
N PHE A 312 -21.82 -27.01 10.60
CA PHE A 312 -21.58 -26.16 11.76
C PHE A 312 -21.79 -26.89 13.08
N ASP A 313 -21.98 -28.21 13.01
CA ASP A 313 -22.08 -29.08 14.17
C ASP A 313 -20.77 -29.00 14.98
N PRO A 314 -20.83 -28.54 16.24
CA PRO A 314 -19.67 -28.49 17.12
C PRO A 314 -19.02 -29.87 17.33
N SER A 315 -19.79 -30.96 17.27
CA SER A 315 -19.30 -32.33 17.47
C SER A 315 -18.42 -32.84 16.31
N LEU A 316 -18.58 -32.26 15.12
CA LEU A 316 -17.82 -32.60 13.91
C LEU A 316 -16.59 -31.72 13.71
N LYS A 317 -16.28 -30.80 14.64
CA LYS A 317 -15.05 -29.99 14.55
C LYS A 317 -13.82 -30.88 14.78
N PRO A 318 -12.76 -30.74 13.96
CA PRO A 318 -11.52 -31.48 14.19
C PRO A 318 -10.97 -31.18 15.59
N LYS A 319 -10.75 -32.22 16.40
CA LYS A 319 -10.10 -32.08 17.71
C LYS A 319 -8.61 -31.89 17.47
N TYR A 320 -8.14 -30.65 17.59
CA TYR A 320 -6.72 -30.34 17.52
C TYR A 320 -6.06 -30.60 18.88
N ALA A 321 -4.86 -31.17 18.88
CA ALA A 321 -4.02 -31.16 20.07
C ALA A 321 -3.73 -29.71 20.47
N LYS A 322 -3.78 -29.41 21.77
CA LYS A 322 -3.56 -28.05 22.29
C LYS A 322 -2.07 -27.80 22.52
N CYS A 323 -1.69 -26.53 22.44
CA CYS A 323 -0.37 -26.03 22.76
C CYS A 323 -0.21 -25.97 24.28
N ASP A 324 0.84 -26.61 24.79
CA ASP A 324 1.11 -26.71 26.23
C ASP A 324 1.31 -25.34 26.90
N GLN A 325 1.66 -24.31 26.14
CA GLN A 325 1.95 -22.97 26.68
C GLN A 325 0.76 -22.00 26.62
N CYS A 326 -0.16 -22.15 25.66
CA CYS A 326 -1.20 -21.12 25.45
C CYS A 326 -2.57 -21.65 25.01
N GLY A 327 -2.77 -22.97 24.93
CA GLY A 327 -4.05 -23.58 24.58
C GLY A 327 -4.45 -23.49 23.10
N ASN A 328 -3.73 -22.71 22.28
CA ASN A 328 -3.93 -22.66 20.82
C ASN A 328 -3.65 -24.03 20.16
N PRO A 329 -4.17 -24.32 18.96
CA PRO A 329 -3.84 -25.55 18.24
C PRO A 329 -2.32 -25.75 18.09
N LYS A 330 -1.84 -26.93 18.50
CA LYS A 330 -0.46 -27.39 18.33
C LYS A 330 -0.11 -27.41 16.85
N GLY A 331 1.13 -27.02 16.51
CA GLY A 331 1.62 -27.14 15.14
C GLY A 331 1.75 -28.61 14.75
N ASN A 332 1.22 -29.01 13.59
CA ASN A 332 1.17 -30.42 13.15
C ASN A 332 2.53 -31.13 13.14
N ARG A 333 3.63 -30.39 12.94
CA ARG A 333 5.02 -30.92 12.93
C ARG A 333 5.88 -30.42 14.10
N CYS A 334 5.25 -29.85 15.14
CA CYS A 334 5.97 -29.34 16.29
C CYS A 334 6.36 -30.46 17.25
N VAL A 335 7.67 -30.61 17.50
CA VAL A 335 8.23 -31.59 18.45
C VAL A 335 8.14 -31.13 19.91
N PHE A 336 7.88 -29.84 20.15
CA PHE A 336 7.79 -29.27 21.50
C PHE A 336 6.37 -29.22 22.06
N ASN A 337 5.37 -29.81 21.38
CA ASN A 337 3.95 -29.67 21.72
C ASN A 337 3.43 -28.22 21.76
N LEU A 338 4.06 -27.33 20.99
CA LEU A 338 3.71 -25.92 20.96
C LEU A 338 2.94 -25.54 19.68
N CYS A 339 2.15 -24.47 19.76
CA CYS A 339 1.66 -23.78 18.57
C CYS A 339 2.83 -23.13 17.84
N ARG A 340 2.64 -22.78 16.57
CA ARG A 340 3.66 -22.13 15.73
C ARG A 340 4.34 -20.94 16.40
N GLY A 341 3.57 -20.06 17.03
CA GLY A 341 4.09 -18.85 17.69
C GLY A 341 4.92 -19.15 18.94
N CYS A 342 4.50 -20.11 19.76
CA CYS A 342 5.22 -20.54 20.96
C CYS A 342 6.49 -21.34 20.60
N CYS A 343 6.38 -22.23 19.60
CA CYS A 343 7.50 -23.01 19.06
C CYS A 343 8.62 -22.10 18.58
N LYS A 344 8.30 -21.09 17.76
CA LYS A 344 9.29 -20.13 17.23
C LYS A 344 10.00 -19.33 18.32
N LYS A 345 9.27 -18.94 19.38
CA LYS A 345 9.87 -18.24 20.53
C LYS A 345 10.80 -19.14 21.33
N ARG A 346 10.42 -20.40 21.53
CA ARG A 346 11.22 -21.39 22.23
C ARG A 346 12.48 -21.74 21.45
N ALA A 347 12.35 -22.06 20.15
CA ALA A 347 13.47 -22.35 19.26
C ALA A 347 14.51 -21.22 19.25
N PHE A 348 14.05 -19.96 19.22
CA PHE A 348 14.93 -18.80 19.29
C PHE A 348 15.63 -18.62 20.65
N LYS A 349 14.91 -18.85 21.77
CA LYS A 349 15.45 -18.64 23.12
C LYS A 349 16.39 -19.77 23.56
N GLU A 350 16.07 -21.00 23.18
CA GLU A 350 16.76 -22.21 23.63
C GLU A 350 17.75 -22.75 22.57
N THR A 351 17.86 -22.08 21.41
CA THR A 351 18.72 -22.52 20.28
C THR A 351 18.41 -23.96 19.87
N ALA A 352 17.12 -24.31 19.88
CA ALA A 352 16.64 -25.67 19.67
C ALA A 352 15.85 -25.77 18.36
N ASP A 353 16.16 -26.79 17.55
CA ASP A 353 15.50 -26.98 16.26
C ASP A 353 14.18 -27.74 16.37
N CYS A 354 13.20 -27.32 15.57
CA CYS A 354 11.93 -28.00 15.42
C CYS A 354 11.66 -28.26 13.94
N PRO A 355 11.58 -29.53 13.48
CA PRO A 355 11.35 -29.89 12.08
C PRO A 355 10.11 -29.24 11.45
N GLY A 356 9.11 -28.89 12.26
CA GLY A 356 7.90 -28.22 11.80
C GLY A 356 8.04 -26.74 11.43
N GLU A 357 9.11 -26.08 11.86
CA GLU A 357 9.50 -24.76 11.38
C GLU A 357 10.86 -24.95 10.73
N ALA A 358 10.92 -25.12 9.40
CA ALA A 358 12.16 -25.17 8.64
C ALA A 358 12.91 -23.83 8.80
N LEU A 359 13.56 -23.66 9.94
CA LEU A 359 14.56 -22.66 10.22
C LEU A 359 15.86 -23.34 9.79
N ALA A 360 16.22 -23.11 8.54
CA ALA A 360 17.55 -23.45 8.06
C ALA A 360 18.56 -22.76 8.99
N THR A 361 19.48 -23.56 9.52
CA THR A 361 20.73 -23.09 10.12
C THR A 361 21.54 -22.27 9.13
#